data_AF-A0A0P9JTU0-F1
#
_entry.id   AF-A0A0P9JTU0-F1
#
_cell.length_a   1.000
_cell.length_b   1.000
_cell.length_c   1.000
_cell.angle_alpha   90.00
_cell.angle_beta   90.00
_cell.angle_gamma   90.00
#
_symmetry.space_group_name_H-M   'P 1'
#
loop_
_entity.id
_entity.type
_entity.pdbx_description
1 polymer ?
#
loop_
_entity_poly.entity_id
_entity_poly.type
_entity_poly.pdbx_seq_one_letter_code
_entity_poly.pdbx_strand_id
1 'polypeptide(L)'
;MTVEFAPLAVVKSFAERKQLTTIKEWTNASKKEDWPKYIPKRPEAIYNCKWSEILAPKPDNRNNFLSYEEASYILSNMDDVNTMKDFRLMGREGRRPSNIPSNPERQYKECWNGWPAFLNGEK
;
A
#
# COMPACT_ATOMS: atom_id res chain seq x y z
N MET A 1 -3.37 37.40 3.34
CA MET A 1 -4.17 36.53 4.24
C MET A 1 -3.33 35.33 4.59
N THR A 2 -2.91 35.20 5.85
CA THR A 2 -2.31 33.95 6.35
C THR A 2 -3.40 32.90 6.40
N VAL A 3 -3.20 31.77 5.72
CA VAL A 3 -4.13 30.65 5.81
C VAL A 3 -3.97 30.04 7.20
N GLU A 4 -5.04 30.06 8.00
CA GLU A 4 -5.07 29.38 9.28
C GLU A 4 -5.24 27.87 9.04
N PHE A 5 -4.30 27.06 9.54
CA PHE A 5 -4.33 25.61 9.42
C PHE A 5 -5.09 24.99 10.59
N ALA A 6 -5.82 23.91 10.32
CA ALA A 6 -6.54 23.18 11.36
C ALA A 6 -5.59 22.54 12.40
N PRO A 7 -6.06 22.20 13.60
CA PRO A 7 -5.26 21.46 14.57
C PRO A 7 -4.80 20.09 14.04
N LEU A 8 -3.66 19.59 14.53
CA LEU A 8 -3.08 18.30 14.12
C LEU A 8 -4.10 17.14 14.17
N ALA A 9 -4.96 17.12 15.20
CA ALA A 9 -6.00 16.10 15.33
C ALA A 9 -6.99 16.09 14.14
N VAL A 10 -7.37 17.26 13.63
CA VAL A 10 -8.27 17.38 12.46
C VAL A 10 -7.56 16.93 11.19
N VAL A 11 -6.27 17.24 11.05
CA VAL A 11 -5.44 16.80 9.92
C VAL A 11 -5.28 15.28 9.91
N LYS A 12 -5.09 14.66 11.07
CA LYS A 12 -5.04 13.20 11.21
C LYS A 12 -6.38 12.55 10.84
N SER A 13 -7.50 13.05 11.36
CA SER A 13 -8.83 12.55 10.99
C SER A 13 -9.16 12.74 9.51
N PHE A 14 -8.59 13.77 8.87
CA PHE A 14 -8.67 13.93 7.42
C PHE A 14 -7.89 12.84 6.69
N ALA A 15 -6.66 12.54 7.11
CA ALA A 15 -5.84 11.46 6.57
C ALA A 15 -6.56 10.12 6.62
N GLU A 16 -7.13 9.78 7.78
CA GLU A 16 -7.85 8.52 8.03
C GLU A 16 -9.07 8.39 7.12
N ARG A 17 -9.94 9.40 7.07
CA ARG A 17 -11.13 9.38 6.21
C ARG A 17 -10.81 9.28 4.72
N LYS A 18 -9.69 9.86 4.29
CA LYS A 18 -9.23 9.82 2.89
C LYS A 18 -8.30 8.63 2.60
N GLN A 19 -8.02 7.78 3.59
CA GLN A 19 -7.11 6.63 3.50
C GLN A 19 -5.73 7.02 2.95
N LEU A 20 -5.20 8.17 3.38
CA LEU A 20 -3.86 8.62 3.00
C LEU A 20 -2.83 7.95 3.90
N THR A 21 -2.36 6.77 3.49
CA THR A 21 -1.47 5.90 4.27
C THR A 21 0.02 6.12 3.97
N THR A 22 0.33 6.88 2.91
CA THR A 22 1.70 7.18 2.48
C THR A 22 1.90 8.66 2.17
N ILE A 23 3.15 9.12 2.28
CA ILE A 23 3.56 10.47 1.89
C ILE A 23 3.25 10.73 0.41
N LYS A 24 3.38 9.71 -0.45
CA LYS A 24 3.09 9.81 -1.89
C LYS A 24 1.59 10.07 -2.13
N GLU A 25 0.72 9.33 -1.46
CA GLU A 25 -0.74 9.55 -1.53
C GLU A 25 -1.12 10.96 -1.07
N TRP A 26 -0.58 11.39 0.09
CA TRP A 26 -0.80 12.75 0.60
C TRP A 26 -0.34 13.81 -0.41
N THR A 27 0.89 13.67 -0.91
CA THR A 27 1.49 14.61 -1.86
C THR A 27 0.65 14.71 -3.13
N ASN A 28 0.22 13.58 -3.67
CA ASN A 28 -0.61 13.53 -4.88
C ASN A 28 -2.00 14.14 -4.63
N ALA A 29 -2.63 13.84 -3.51
CA ALA A 29 -3.91 14.44 -3.13
C ALA A 29 -3.80 15.95 -2.93
N SER A 30 -2.72 16.43 -2.31
CA SER A 30 -2.48 17.86 -2.03
C SER A 30 -2.22 18.75 -3.26
N LYS A 31 -2.04 18.13 -4.43
CA LYS A 31 -1.90 18.84 -5.71
C LYS A 31 -3.24 19.08 -6.40
N LYS A 32 -4.29 18.37 -6.01
CA LYS A 32 -5.61 18.49 -6.62
C LYS A 32 -6.28 19.79 -6.18
N GLU A 33 -7.17 20.32 -7.02
CA GLU A 33 -7.88 21.58 -6.76
C GLU A 33 -8.85 21.48 -5.58
N ASP A 34 -9.34 20.28 -5.26
CA ASP A 34 -10.24 20.00 -4.14
C ASP A 34 -9.53 19.90 -2.78
N TRP A 35 -8.22 20.14 -2.73
CA TRP A 35 -7.47 20.10 -1.47
C TRP A 35 -7.93 21.21 -0.51
N PRO A 36 -8.43 20.88 0.70
CA PRO A 36 -8.95 21.89 1.59
C PRO A 36 -7.86 22.88 2.03
N LYS A 37 -8.15 24.18 1.92
CA LYS A 37 -7.17 25.24 2.22
C LYS A 37 -6.63 25.17 3.66
N TYR A 38 -7.45 24.72 4.61
CA TYR A 38 -7.09 24.58 6.03
C TYR A 38 -6.25 23.33 6.34
N ILE A 39 -6.02 22.44 5.36
CA ILE A 39 -5.13 21.28 5.51
C ILE A 39 -3.76 21.64 4.89
N PRO A 40 -2.68 21.68 5.67
CA PRO A 40 -1.37 22.02 5.12
C PRO A 40 -0.88 20.95 4.15
N LYS A 41 -0.18 21.37 3.09
CA LYS A 41 0.47 20.44 2.14
C LYS A 41 1.70 19.76 2.75
N ARG A 42 2.31 20.37 3.77
CA ARG A 42 3.48 19.89 4.53
C ARG A 42 3.19 19.88 6.04
N PRO A 43 2.22 19.05 6.50
CA PRO A 43 1.80 19.02 7.90
C PRO A 43 2.95 18.70 8.86
N GLU A 44 3.90 17.84 8.45
CA GLU A 44 5.04 17.43 9.27
C GLU A 44 5.88 18.63 9.74
N ALA A 45 6.05 19.60 8.84
CA ALA A 45 6.82 20.81 9.10
C ALA A 45 6.03 21.83 9.92
N ILE A 46 4.72 21.93 9.69
CA ILE A 46 3.83 22.86 10.42
C ILE A 46 3.66 22.44 11.88
N TYR A 47 3.50 21.14 12.13
CA TYR A 47 3.26 20.62 13.48
C TYR A 47 4.52 20.07 14.16
N ASN A 48 5.69 20.15 13.51
CA ASN A 48 6.97 19.61 13.99
C ASN A 48 6.86 18.14 14.49
N CYS A 49 6.25 17.29 13.68
CA CYS A 49 5.97 15.89 14.02
C CYS A 49 6.36 14.94 12.88
N LYS A 50 6.33 13.63 13.14
CA LYS A 50 6.63 12.62 12.13
C LYS A 50 5.40 12.38 11.23
N TRP A 51 5.63 12.06 9.96
CA TRP A 51 4.57 11.62 9.05
C TRP A 51 3.75 10.45 9.59
N SER A 52 4.35 9.54 10.37
CA SER A 52 3.65 8.41 11.01
C SER A 52 2.59 8.84 12.04
N GLU A 53 2.63 10.08 12.52
CA GLU A 53 1.65 10.63 13.47
C GLU A 53 0.45 11.28 12.74
N ILE A 54 0.61 11.59 11.45
CA ILE A 54 -0.37 12.26 10.60
C ILE A 54 -1.09 11.28 9.66
N LEU A 55 -0.33 10.37 9.04
CA LEU A 55 -0.86 9.47 8.01
C LEU A 55 -1.84 8.45 8.61
N ALA A 56 -2.81 8.05 7.79
CA ALA A 56 -3.70 6.96 8.14
C ALA A 56 -2.91 5.66 8.37
N PRO A 57 -3.35 4.80 9.31
CA PRO A 57 -2.77 3.48 9.43
C PRO A 57 -2.98 2.71 8.13
N LYS A 58 -1.98 1.93 7.72
CA LYS A 58 -2.15 1.00 6.61
C LYS A 58 -3.16 -0.06 7.01
N PRO A 59 -4.11 -0.44 6.12
CA PRO A 59 -5.02 -1.53 6.41
C PRO A 59 -4.21 -2.80 6.68
N ASP A 60 -4.57 -3.54 7.73
CA ASP A 60 -3.93 -4.80 8.06
C ASP A 60 -4.48 -5.90 7.15
N ASN A 61 -3.85 -6.06 5.99
CA ASN A 61 -4.25 -7.07 5.02
C ASN A 61 -3.71 -8.46 5.36
N ARG A 62 -2.97 -8.65 6.46
CA ARG A 62 -2.33 -9.92 6.80
C ARG A 62 -3.32 -11.06 7.01
N ASN A 63 -4.51 -10.74 7.51
CA ASN A 63 -5.59 -11.72 7.70
C ASN A 63 -6.49 -11.91 6.47
N ASN A 64 -6.26 -11.15 5.40
CA ASN A 64 -7.05 -11.20 4.15
C ASN A 64 -6.24 -11.78 2.98
N PHE A 65 -5.08 -12.37 3.24
CA PHE A 65 -4.32 -13.04 2.20
C PHE A 65 -4.94 -14.39 1.87
N LEU A 66 -4.95 -14.71 0.57
CA LEU A 66 -5.34 -16.02 0.08
C LEU A 66 -4.38 -17.10 0.59
N SER A 67 -4.85 -18.35 0.60
CA SER A 67 -3.98 -19.53 0.77
C SER A 67 -2.88 -19.58 -0.30
N TYR A 68 -1.85 -20.39 -0.05
CA TYR A 68 -0.77 -20.55 -1.03
C TYR A 68 -1.32 -21.06 -2.36
N GLU A 69 -2.24 -22.02 -2.29
CA GLU A 69 -2.86 -22.71 -3.42
C GLU A 69 -3.69 -21.75 -4.26
N GLU A 70 -4.56 -20.94 -3.63
CA GLU A 70 -5.36 -19.95 -4.32
C GLU A 70 -4.51 -18.84 -4.95
N ALA A 71 -3.50 -18.35 -4.23
CA ALA A 71 -2.60 -17.32 -4.74
C ALA A 71 -1.74 -17.85 -5.90
N SER A 72 -1.21 -19.07 -5.77
CA SER A 72 -0.42 -19.71 -6.81
C SER A 72 -1.26 -19.99 -8.05
N TYR A 73 -2.49 -20.49 -7.88
CA TYR A 73 -3.43 -20.69 -8.99
C TYR A 73 -3.69 -19.38 -9.75
N ILE A 74 -3.91 -18.26 -9.07
CA ILE A 74 -4.11 -16.97 -9.73
C ILE A 74 -2.85 -16.56 -10.52
N LEU A 75 -1.67 -16.72 -9.93
CA LEU A 75 -0.41 -16.28 -10.55
C LEU A 75 0.02 -17.19 -11.70
N SER A 76 -0.21 -18.50 -11.61
CA SER A 76 0.11 -19.47 -12.66
C SER A 76 -0.73 -19.31 -13.93
N ASN A 77 -1.85 -18.59 -13.84
CA ASN A 77 -2.67 -18.21 -14.98
C ASN A 77 -2.27 -16.84 -15.57
N MET A 78 -1.19 -16.20 -15.08
CA MET A 78 -0.68 -14.94 -15.64
C MET A 78 0.50 -15.21 -16.58
N ASP A 79 0.32 -14.92 -17.87
CA ASP A 79 1.36 -15.16 -18.88
C ASP A 79 2.62 -14.28 -18.70
N ASP A 80 2.50 -13.12 -18.03
CA ASP A 80 3.57 -12.12 -17.90
C ASP A 80 4.28 -12.13 -16.53
N VAL A 81 3.96 -13.07 -15.64
CA VAL A 81 4.52 -13.14 -14.27
C VAL A 81 5.18 -14.49 -14.01
N ASN A 82 6.31 -14.74 -14.67
CA ASN A 82 7.00 -16.04 -14.59
C ASN A 82 8.19 -16.06 -13.62
N THR A 83 8.68 -14.87 -13.23
CA THR A 83 9.85 -14.73 -12.35
C THR A 83 9.57 -13.85 -11.14
N MET A 84 10.40 -13.99 -10.10
CA MET A 84 10.40 -13.08 -8.94
C MET A 84 10.52 -11.61 -9.36
N LYS A 85 11.26 -11.32 -10.44
CA LYS A 85 11.44 -9.96 -10.94
C LYS A 85 10.12 -9.41 -11.49
N ASP A 86 9.39 -10.22 -12.25
CA ASP A 86 8.10 -9.86 -12.83
C ASP A 86 7.06 -9.65 -11.73
N PHE A 87 7.00 -10.54 -10.75
CA PHE A 87 6.10 -10.40 -9.60
C PHE A 87 6.35 -9.11 -8.81
N ARG A 88 7.63 -8.75 -8.62
CA ARG A 88 8.01 -7.49 -7.97
C ARG A 88 7.66 -6.28 -8.82
N LEU A 89 7.80 -6.36 -10.13
CA LEU A 89 7.42 -5.30 -11.07
C LEU A 89 5.89 -5.10 -11.06
N MET A 90 5.11 -6.16 -11.17
CA MET A 90 3.64 -6.16 -11.05
C MET A 90 3.19 -5.45 -9.76
N GLY A 91 3.87 -5.72 -8.64
CA GLY A 91 3.60 -5.04 -7.37
C GLY A 91 3.92 -3.53 -7.39
N ARG A 92 4.96 -3.10 -8.10
CA ARG A 92 5.32 -1.68 -8.24
C ARG A 92 4.37 -0.93 -9.16
N GLU A 93 3.84 -1.61 -10.17
CA GLU A 93 2.83 -1.09 -11.10
C GLU A 93 1.41 -1.05 -10.50
N GLY A 94 1.23 -1.60 -9.29
CA GLY A 94 -0.08 -1.67 -8.64
C GLY A 94 -1.02 -2.72 -9.23
N ARG A 95 -0.49 -3.65 -10.04
CA ARG A 95 -1.25 -4.74 -10.68
C ARG A 95 -1.43 -5.95 -9.77
N ARG A 96 -0.62 -6.11 -8.72
CA ARG A 96 -0.72 -7.26 -7.81
C ARG A 96 -2.04 -7.18 -7.01
N PRO A 97 -2.87 -8.24 -7.01
CA PRO A 97 -4.06 -8.30 -6.16
C PRO A 97 -3.74 -8.02 -4.69
N SER A 98 -4.62 -7.29 -4.01
CA SER A 98 -4.40 -6.85 -2.61
C SER A 98 -4.38 -7.99 -1.60
N ASN A 99 -5.01 -9.12 -1.94
CA ASN A 99 -5.05 -10.38 -1.20
C ASN A 99 -3.89 -11.33 -1.54
N ILE A 100 -2.93 -10.91 -2.38
CA ILE A 100 -1.68 -11.65 -2.61
C ILE A 100 -0.54 -10.92 -1.87
N PRO A 101 0.17 -11.60 -0.95
CA PRO A 101 1.20 -10.97 -0.13
C PRO A 101 2.35 -10.42 -0.98
N SER A 102 2.95 -9.32 -0.54
CA SER A 102 4.11 -8.74 -1.20
C SER A 102 5.41 -9.54 -0.99
N ASN A 103 5.42 -10.34 0.07
CA ASN A 103 6.48 -11.24 0.45
C ASN A 103 5.86 -12.64 0.71
N PRO A 104 5.63 -13.42 -0.37
CA PRO A 104 4.96 -14.72 -0.26
C PRO A 104 5.83 -15.76 0.47
N GLU A 105 7.16 -15.72 0.33
CA GLU A 105 8.10 -16.58 1.06
C GLU A 105 7.97 -16.43 2.59
N ARG A 106 7.66 -15.23 3.09
CA ARG A 106 7.40 -14.99 4.52
C ARG A 106 5.98 -15.39 4.93
N GLN A 107 5.00 -15.14 4.06
CA GLN A 107 3.59 -15.43 4.37
C GLN A 107 3.31 -16.94 4.37
N TYR A 108 3.86 -17.66 3.39
CA TYR A 108 3.64 -19.09 3.15
C TYR A 108 4.80 -19.94 3.64
N LYS A 109 5.50 -19.49 4.68
CA LYS A 109 6.77 -20.08 5.15
C LYS A 109 6.73 -21.61 5.30
N GLU A 110 5.61 -22.15 5.77
CA GLU A 110 5.44 -23.59 6.05
C GLU A 110 5.23 -24.43 4.79
N CYS A 111 4.72 -23.86 3.69
CA CYS A 111 4.48 -24.55 2.42
C CYS A 111 5.26 -23.95 1.24
N TRP A 112 6.22 -23.07 1.51
CA TRP A 112 6.96 -22.35 0.48
C TRP A 112 7.93 -23.29 -0.27
N ASN A 113 7.63 -23.58 -1.53
CA ASN A 113 8.46 -24.40 -2.41
C ASN A 113 9.25 -23.57 -3.46
N GLY A 114 9.49 -22.29 -3.17
CA GLY A 114 10.24 -21.39 -4.05
C GLY A 114 9.39 -20.69 -5.12
N TRP A 115 10.03 -19.72 -5.78
CA TRP A 115 9.38 -18.86 -6.77
C TRP A 115 8.83 -19.59 -7.99
N PRO A 116 9.54 -20.57 -8.61
CA PRO A 116 8.99 -21.28 -9.76
C PRO A 116 7.70 -22.03 -9.44
N ALA A 117 7.63 -22.73 -8.31
CA ALA A 117 6.43 -23.44 -7.87
C ALA A 117 5.27 -22.47 -7.58
N PHE A 118 5.56 -21.37 -6.89
CA PHE A 118 4.53 -20.38 -6.56
C PHE A 118 3.96 -19.66 -7.79
N LEU A 119 4.81 -19.30 -8.75
CA LEU A 119 4.40 -18.52 -9.92
C LEU A 119 3.88 -19.36 -11.07
N ASN A 120 4.34 -20.60 -11.25
CA ASN A 120 4.02 -21.41 -12.42
C ASN A 120 3.26 -22.71 -12.08
N GLY A 121 2.97 -22.95 -10.79
CA GLY A 121 2.44 -24.21 -10.29
C GLY A 121 3.47 -25.33 -10.23
N GLU A 122 3.13 -26.43 -9.54
CA GLU A 122 3.80 -27.71 -9.75
C GLU A 122 3.38 -28.22 -11.14
N LYS A 123 4.33 -28.36 -12.07
CA LYS A 123 4.10 -28.95 -13.39
C LYS A 123 4.19 -30.47 -13.32
#